data_AF-A0A0Q0A9B5-F1
#
_entry.id   AF-A0A0Q0A9B5-F1
#
_cell.length_a   1.000
_cell.length_b   1.000
_cell.length_c   1.000
_cell.angle_alpha   90.00
_cell.angle_beta   90.00
_cell.angle_gamma   90.00
#
_symmetry.space_group_name_H-M   'P 1'
#
loop_
_entity.id
_entity.type
_entity.pdbx_description
1 polymer ?
#
loop_
_entity_poly.entity_id
_entity_poly.type
_entity_poly.pdbx_seq_one_letter_code
_entity_poly.pdbx_strand_id
1 'polypeptide(L)'
;MVLARPGSRGQSADALELGKNVLSAIIARDFSGLFSEYRVIGQQTGNDKTFGKEAAEVSAVVTDDRNKERLRVLILHEDAPITPKLALSRANWERGQRAGKALLTTYKVQGWRQSNGALWRHNTMVQVVDPVIGLGRNMLISAVTYSLSDQGTITTLVVGPPEGFQAEPADPNKRSKVQLNQDAYSWLLPIDEETTA
;
A
#
# COMPACT_ATOMS: atom_id res chain seq x y z
N MET A 1 -16.54 -3.68 16.58
CA MET A 1 -15.15 -3.44 16.12
C MET A 1 -14.66 -4.70 15.43
N VAL A 2 -13.93 -4.60 14.32
CA VAL A 2 -13.43 -5.76 13.54
C VAL A 2 -11.94 -5.62 13.33
N LEU A 3 -11.18 -6.67 13.63
CA LEU A 3 -9.76 -6.82 13.28
C LEU A 3 -9.66 -7.80 12.12
N ALA A 4 -9.08 -7.38 10.99
CA ALA A 4 -9.02 -8.18 9.78
C ALA A 4 -7.75 -7.90 8.98
N ARG A 5 -7.28 -8.90 8.24
CA ARG A 5 -6.17 -8.74 7.30
C ARG A 5 -6.65 -8.09 5.99
N PRO A 6 -5.80 -7.32 5.29
CA PRO A 6 -6.09 -6.85 3.94
C PRO A 6 -6.48 -8.00 3.02
N GLY A 7 -7.59 -7.86 2.29
CA GLY A 7 -8.08 -8.85 1.33
C GLY A 7 -8.75 -10.08 1.95
N SER A 8 -8.87 -10.17 3.28
CA SER A 8 -9.49 -11.33 3.96
C SER A 8 -10.97 -11.54 3.66
N ARG A 9 -11.63 -10.57 3.01
CA ARG A 9 -13.03 -10.70 2.58
C ARG A 9 -13.19 -11.51 1.29
N GLY A 10 -12.09 -11.81 0.59
CA GLY A 10 -12.09 -12.53 -0.68
C GLY A 10 -11.91 -11.61 -1.89
N GLN A 11 -12.27 -12.13 -3.06
CA GLN A 11 -12.18 -11.44 -4.34
C GLN A 11 -13.56 -10.93 -4.79
N SER A 12 -13.58 -9.82 -5.53
CA SER A 12 -14.77 -9.36 -6.23
C SER A 12 -15.08 -10.32 -7.37
N ALA A 13 -16.36 -10.48 -7.69
CA ALA A 13 -16.76 -11.27 -8.86
C ALA A 13 -16.44 -10.54 -10.16
N ASP A 14 -16.54 -9.21 -10.16
CA ASP A 14 -16.24 -8.38 -11.32
C ASP A 14 -14.86 -7.74 -11.20
N ALA A 15 -14.19 -7.63 -12.34
CA ALA A 15 -13.00 -6.80 -12.52
C ALA A 15 -13.42 -5.34 -12.80
N LEU A 16 -12.53 -4.38 -12.52
CA LEU A 16 -12.66 -2.99 -12.98
C LEU A 16 -11.96 -2.87 -14.32
N GLU A 17 -12.74 -2.77 -15.39
CA GLU A 17 -12.24 -2.73 -16.76
C GLU A 17 -12.64 -1.42 -17.44
N LEU A 18 -11.64 -0.66 -17.87
CA LEU A 18 -11.85 0.57 -18.63
C LEU A 18 -12.56 0.25 -19.95
N GLY A 19 -13.65 0.96 -20.23
CA GLY A 19 -14.47 0.74 -21.43
C GLY A 19 -15.56 -0.32 -21.30
N LYS A 20 -15.67 -1.01 -20.15
CA LYS A 20 -16.79 -1.91 -19.84
C LYS A 20 -17.67 -1.39 -18.71
N ASN A 21 -17.17 -1.42 -17.47
CA ASN A 21 -17.94 -1.08 -16.27
C ASN A 21 -17.44 0.18 -15.53
N VAL A 22 -16.23 0.63 -15.86
CA VAL A 22 -15.68 1.89 -15.36
C VAL A 22 -16.26 3.06 -16.15
N LEU A 23 -16.90 3.99 -15.45
CA LEU A 23 -17.41 5.25 -16.01
C LEU A 23 -16.32 6.32 -16.07
N SER A 24 -15.52 6.42 -15.01
CA SER A 24 -14.38 7.32 -14.96
C SER A 24 -13.38 6.88 -13.89
N ALA A 25 -12.14 7.33 -14.04
CA ALA A 25 -11.06 7.10 -13.10
C ALA A 25 -10.36 8.42 -12.76
N ILE A 26 -9.96 8.57 -11.50
CA ILE A 26 -9.14 9.69 -11.02
C ILE A 26 -7.91 9.10 -10.35
N ILE A 27 -6.74 9.61 -10.74
CA ILE A 27 -5.44 9.16 -10.24
C ILE A 27 -4.72 10.41 -9.75
N ALA A 28 -4.33 10.43 -8.48
CA ALA A 28 -3.59 11.57 -7.94
C ALA A 28 -2.12 11.56 -8.37
N ARG A 29 -1.50 10.37 -8.46
CA ARG A 29 -0.05 10.16 -8.71
C ARG A 29 0.83 11.14 -7.92
N ASP A 30 0.55 11.23 -6.62
CA ASP A 30 1.30 12.10 -5.73
C ASP A 30 2.49 11.35 -5.10
N PHE A 31 3.68 11.62 -5.65
CA PHE A 31 4.95 11.11 -5.13
C PHE A 31 5.63 12.09 -4.16
N SER A 32 4.96 13.20 -3.79
CA SER A 32 5.50 14.15 -2.82
C SER A 32 5.76 13.50 -1.46
N GLY A 33 5.00 12.45 -1.14
CA GLY A 33 5.17 11.64 0.06
C GLY A 33 6.30 10.61 0.03
N LEU A 34 6.97 10.38 -1.12
CA LEU A 34 8.09 9.43 -1.21
C LEU A 34 9.43 10.10 -0.91
N PHE A 35 10.25 9.39 -0.15
CA PHE A 35 11.58 9.81 0.31
C PHE A 35 12.65 8.81 -0.15
N SER A 36 13.89 9.28 -0.29
CA SER A 36 15.04 8.44 -0.61
C SER A 36 15.54 7.69 0.62
N GLU A 37 15.38 8.27 1.81
CA GLU A 37 15.81 7.71 3.09
C GLU A 37 14.72 7.88 4.16
N TYR A 38 14.42 6.79 4.85
CA TYR A 38 13.53 6.74 6.01
C TYR A 38 14.37 6.41 7.24
N ARG A 39 14.50 7.37 8.15
CA ARG A 39 15.27 7.23 9.39
C ARG A 39 14.33 7.24 10.58
N VAL A 40 14.37 6.20 11.39
CA VAL A 40 13.66 6.13 12.68
C VAL A 40 14.68 6.36 13.78
N ILE A 41 14.37 7.27 14.70
CA ILE A 41 15.18 7.59 15.88
C ILE A 41 14.30 7.40 17.11
N GLY A 42 14.84 6.76 18.13
CA GLY A 42 14.17 6.60 19.41
C GLY A 42 15.15 6.19 20.50
N GLN A 43 14.60 5.76 21.61
CA GLN A 43 15.35 5.32 22.79
C GLN A 43 14.85 3.94 23.20
N GLN A 44 15.64 3.18 23.93
CA GLN A 44 15.20 1.94 24.57
C GLN A 44 15.55 1.96 26.06
N THR A 45 14.77 1.21 26.84
CA THR A 45 15.07 1.01 28.25
C THR A 45 16.40 0.28 28.39
N GLY A 46 17.31 0.86 29.17
CA GLY A 46 18.60 0.24 29.44
C GLY A 46 18.47 -1.07 30.21
N ASN A 47 19.35 -2.02 29.93
CA ASN A 47 19.49 -3.27 30.67
C ASN A 47 21.00 -3.56 30.86
N ASP A 48 21.34 -4.63 31.57
CA ASP A 48 22.74 -5.00 31.89
C ASP A 48 23.63 -5.18 30.64
N LYS A 49 23.04 -5.45 29.47
CA LYS A 49 23.72 -5.64 28.19
C LYS A 49 23.66 -4.41 27.27
N THR A 50 22.73 -3.49 27.50
CA THR A 50 22.46 -2.37 26.60
C THR A 50 22.28 -1.10 27.44
N PHE A 51 23.31 -0.27 27.50
CA PHE A 51 23.36 0.92 28.36
C PHE A 51 24.09 2.09 27.67
N GLY A 52 23.95 3.29 28.24
CA GLY A 52 24.59 4.49 27.71
C GLY A 52 24.11 4.85 26.31
N LYS A 53 25.05 5.10 25.39
CA LYS A 53 24.76 5.56 24.03
C LYS A 53 23.88 4.59 23.24
N GLU A 54 24.10 3.28 23.39
CA GLU A 54 23.35 2.24 22.67
C GLU A 54 21.88 2.16 23.09
N ALA A 55 21.56 2.58 24.31
CA ALA A 55 20.18 2.68 24.79
C ALA A 55 19.53 4.03 24.43
N ALA A 56 20.31 5.11 24.43
CA ALA A 56 19.80 6.47 24.24
C ALA A 56 19.71 6.93 22.78
N GLU A 57 20.44 6.29 21.85
CA GLU A 57 20.52 6.66 20.44
C GLU A 57 20.16 5.49 19.51
N VAL A 58 18.98 4.88 19.72
CA VAL A 58 18.50 3.85 18.80
C VAL A 58 18.14 4.51 17.48
N SER A 59 18.74 4.03 16.40
CA SER A 59 18.41 4.49 15.05
C SER A 59 18.39 3.35 14.04
N ALA A 60 17.51 3.48 13.04
CA ALA A 60 17.47 2.60 11.89
C ALA A 60 17.25 3.42 10.63
N VAL A 61 17.86 3.01 9.53
CA VAL A 61 17.79 3.69 8.23
C VAL A 61 17.38 2.67 7.18
N VAL A 62 16.40 3.05 6.35
CA VAL A 62 15.96 2.28 5.17
C VAL A 62 15.99 3.22 3.97
N THR A 63 16.67 2.81 2.91
CA THR A 63 16.70 3.54 1.64
C THR A 63 15.62 3.03 0.69
N ASP A 64 15.12 3.92 -0.17
CA ASP A 64 14.26 3.57 -1.31
C ASP A 64 14.99 3.87 -2.61
N ASP A 65 15.32 2.80 -3.33
CA ASP A 65 16.12 2.83 -4.55
C ASP A 65 15.43 3.57 -5.69
N ARG A 66 14.10 3.68 -5.63
CA ARG A 66 13.27 4.32 -6.67
C ARG A 66 13.42 5.83 -6.73
N ASN A 67 13.89 6.46 -5.65
CA ASN A 67 14.00 7.91 -5.55
C ASN A 67 15.44 8.35 -5.21
N LYS A 68 16.43 7.54 -5.61
CA LYS A 68 17.86 7.79 -5.35
C LYS A 68 18.39 9.07 -6.00
N GLU A 69 17.81 9.49 -7.12
CA GLU A 69 18.27 10.67 -7.87
C GLU A 69 18.11 11.98 -7.09
N ARG A 70 17.13 12.05 -6.18
CA ARG A 70 16.88 13.23 -5.35
C ARG A 70 16.91 12.87 -3.87
N LEU A 71 17.94 13.35 -3.18
CA LEU A 71 18.06 13.16 -1.74
C LEU A 71 16.92 13.86 -0.98
N ARG A 72 16.02 13.06 -0.41
CA ARG A 72 14.92 13.49 0.46
C ARG A 72 14.88 12.57 1.67
N VAL A 73 15.23 13.09 2.84
CA VAL A 73 15.27 12.32 4.09
C VAL A 73 14.02 12.58 4.90
N LEU A 74 13.35 11.51 5.34
CA LEU A 74 12.30 11.56 6.36
C LEU A 74 12.85 11.04 7.68
N ILE A 75 12.77 11.86 8.73
CA ILE A 75 13.13 11.47 10.09
C ILE A 75 11.84 11.27 10.90
N LEU A 76 11.68 10.07 11.46
CA LEU A 76 10.60 9.68 12.34
C LEU A 76 11.14 9.61 13.77
N HIS A 77 10.52 10.33 14.69
CA HIS A 77 10.83 10.26 16.11
C HIS A 77 9.81 9.34 16.80
N GLU A 78 10.30 8.34 17.52
CA GLU A 78 9.46 7.42 18.30
C GLU A 78 9.61 7.75 19.79
N ASP A 79 8.50 8.12 20.42
CA ASP A 79 8.46 8.44 21.86
C ASP A 79 8.47 7.18 22.72
N ALA A 80 8.00 6.06 22.17
CA ALA A 80 7.95 4.77 22.86
C ALA A 80 9.31 4.07 22.80
N PRO A 81 9.67 3.28 23.85
CA PRO A 81 10.88 2.47 23.81
C PRO A 81 10.92 1.55 22.58
N ILE A 82 11.94 1.70 21.75
CA ILE A 82 12.07 1.01 20.48
C ILE A 82 13.41 0.28 20.37
N THR A 83 13.38 -0.99 19.98
CA THR A 83 14.60 -1.75 19.69
C THR A 83 15.08 -1.47 18.27
N PRO A 84 16.38 -1.64 17.93
CA PRO A 84 16.88 -1.45 16.57
C PRO A 84 16.11 -2.24 15.51
N LYS A 85 15.71 -3.48 15.83
CA LYS A 85 14.90 -4.33 14.96
C LYS A 85 13.51 -3.72 14.72
N LEU A 86 12.85 -3.24 15.78
CA LEU A 86 11.54 -2.61 15.67
C LEU A 86 11.62 -1.27 14.91
N ALA A 87 12.70 -0.51 15.07
CA ALA A 87 12.97 0.71 14.31
C ALA A 87 13.14 0.43 12.81
N LEU A 88 13.87 -0.63 12.44
CA LEU A 88 14.00 -1.08 11.05
C LEU A 88 12.64 -1.50 10.47
N SER A 89 11.89 -2.30 11.22
CA SER A 89 10.51 -2.69 10.87
C SER A 89 9.63 -1.45 10.64
N ARG A 90 9.70 -0.46 11.54
CA ARG A 90 8.95 0.79 11.43
C ARG A 90 9.31 1.59 10.18
N ALA A 91 10.59 1.72 9.86
CA ALA A 91 11.06 2.40 8.65
C ALA A 91 10.58 1.69 7.37
N ASN A 92 10.64 0.36 7.34
CA ASN A 92 10.11 -0.45 6.23
C ASN A 92 8.59 -0.30 6.07
N TRP A 93 7.86 -0.28 7.18
CA TRP A 93 6.41 -0.08 7.17
C TRP A 93 6.07 1.30 6.60
N GLU A 94 6.72 2.37 7.06
CA GLU A 94 6.49 3.72 6.54
C GLU A 94 6.75 3.78 5.03
N ARG A 95 7.87 3.22 4.56
CA ARG A 95 8.21 3.13 3.13
C ARG A 95 7.10 2.45 2.33
N GLY A 96 6.66 1.26 2.76
CA GLY A 96 5.63 0.48 2.08
C GLY A 96 4.25 1.16 2.08
N GLN A 97 3.85 1.73 3.22
CA GLN A 97 2.59 2.46 3.36
C GLN A 97 2.55 3.68 2.42
N ARG A 98 3.64 4.44 2.32
CA ARG A 98 3.69 5.61 1.43
C ARG A 98 3.72 5.24 -0.04
N ALA A 99 4.45 4.19 -0.42
CA ALA A 99 4.41 3.65 -1.77
C ALA A 99 2.99 3.24 -2.18
N GLY A 100 2.28 2.53 -1.30
CA GLY A 100 0.90 2.16 -1.58
C GLY A 100 -0.07 3.34 -1.64
N LYS A 101 0.13 4.36 -0.79
CA LYS A 101 -0.67 5.59 -0.82
C LYS A 101 -0.49 6.36 -2.14
N ALA A 102 0.73 6.41 -2.68
CA ALA A 102 1.02 7.09 -3.95
C ALA A 102 0.28 6.46 -5.15
N LEU A 103 -0.04 5.17 -5.07
CA LEU A 103 -0.72 4.39 -6.11
C LEU A 103 -2.25 4.28 -5.92
N LEU A 104 -2.82 4.98 -4.93
CA LEU A 104 -4.26 5.01 -4.75
C LEU A 104 -4.94 5.60 -5.98
N THR A 105 -5.92 4.84 -6.50
CA THR A 105 -6.69 5.20 -7.68
C THR A 105 -8.17 5.16 -7.32
N THR A 106 -8.93 6.15 -7.77
CA THR A 106 -10.38 6.22 -7.53
C THR A 106 -11.12 5.89 -8.82
N TYR A 107 -11.91 4.82 -8.82
CA TYR A 107 -12.75 4.41 -9.94
C TYR A 107 -14.23 4.69 -9.64
N LYS A 108 -14.96 5.19 -10.62
CA LYS A 108 -16.42 5.28 -10.60
C LYS A 108 -17.00 4.19 -11.48
N VAL A 109 -17.91 3.40 -10.93
CA VAL A 109 -18.62 2.33 -11.65
C VAL A 109 -20.13 2.54 -11.59
N GLN A 110 -20.83 2.05 -12.61
CA GLN A 110 -22.29 2.08 -12.64
C GLN A 110 -22.86 0.99 -11.73
N GLY A 111 -23.88 1.34 -10.95
CA GLY A 111 -24.56 0.40 -10.06
C GLY A 111 -23.86 0.18 -8.71
N TRP A 112 -24.62 -0.31 -7.74
CA TRP A 112 -24.09 -0.69 -6.42
C TRP A 112 -23.69 -2.17 -6.32
N ARG A 113 -24.22 -2.99 -7.24
CA ARG A 113 -24.04 -4.44 -7.26
C ARG A 113 -23.13 -4.85 -8.41
N GLN A 114 -22.38 -5.91 -8.17
CA GLN A 114 -21.64 -6.68 -9.16
C GLN A 114 -22.61 -7.55 -9.98
N SER A 115 -22.11 -8.17 -11.05
CA SER A 115 -22.85 -9.07 -11.94
C SER A 115 -23.51 -10.24 -11.20
N ASN A 116 -22.89 -10.74 -10.13
CA ASN A 116 -23.42 -11.79 -9.27
C ASN A 116 -24.50 -11.31 -8.27
N GLY A 117 -24.87 -10.02 -8.32
CA GLY A 117 -25.85 -9.40 -7.43
C GLY A 117 -25.29 -9.00 -6.06
N ALA A 118 -24.04 -9.29 -5.72
CA ALA A 118 -23.41 -8.85 -4.48
C ALA A 118 -23.06 -7.36 -4.53
N LEU A 119 -23.11 -6.66 -3.39
CA LEU A 119 -22.66 -5.28 -3.30
C LEU A 119 -21.13 -5.18 -3.39
N TRP A 120 -20.64 -4.12 -4.03
CA TRP A 120 -19.22 -3.73 -3.91
C TRP A 120 -18.83 -3.53 -2.45
N ARG A 121 -17.74 -4.10 -1.96
CA ARG A 121 -17.39 -4.00 -0.53
C ARG A 121 -15.91 -3.68 -0.33
N HIS A 122 -15.64 -2.90 0.71
CA HIS A 122 -14.27 -2.67 1.17
C HIS A 122 -13.62 -3.98 1.66
N ASN A 123 -12.28 -3.96 1.71
CA ASN A 123 -11.42 -5.09 2.07
C ASN A 123 -11.56 -6.32 1.15
N THR A 124 -11.97 -6.08 -0.10
CA THR A 124 -12.11 -7.10 -1.14
C THR A 124 -11.02 -6.86 -2.19
N MET A 125 -10.42 -7.93 -2.70
CA MET A 125 -9.46 -7.86 -3.81
C MET A 125 -10.21 -7.72 -5.13
N VAL A 126 -9.76 -6.84 -6.01
CA VAL A 126 -10.36 -6.60 -7.33
C VAL A 126 -9.28 -6.56 -8.40
N GLN A 127 -9.51 -7.26 -9.51
CA GLN A 127 -8.66 -7.15 -10.68
C GLN A 127 -8.94 -5.82 -11.38
N VAL A 128 -7.90 -5.05 -11.66
CA VAL A 128 -8.02 -3.79 -12.41
C VAL A 128 -7.30 -3.93 -13.73
N VAL A 129 -8.03 -3.64 -14.81
CA VAL A 129 -7.53 -3.64 -16.18
C VAL A 129 -7.82 -2.27 -16.78
N ASP A 130 -6.79 -1.43 -16.78
CA ASP A 130 -6.82 -0.08 -17.31
C ASP A 130 -5.62 0.14 -18.24
N PRO A 131 -5.81 -0.04 -19.56
CA PRO A 131 -4.74 0.13 -20.55
C PRO A 131 -4.24 1.56 -20.68
N VAL A 132 -5.05 2.58 -20.33
CA VAL A 132 -4.67 3.99 -20.43
C VAL A 132 -3.67 4.35 -19.33
N ILE A 133 -3.91 3.83 -18.13
CA ILE A 133 -3.02 4.05 -16.99
C ILE A 133 -1.83 3.09 -17.03
N GLY A 134 -2.03 1.90 -17.61
CA GLY A 134 -1.09 0.79 -17.59
C GLY A 134 -1.20 -0.04 -16.32
N LEU A 135 -2.40 -0.15 -15.74
CA LEU A 135 -2.69 -1.00 -14.58
C LEU A 135 -3.32 -2.31 -15.05
N GLY A 136 -2.71 -3.44 -14.69
CA GLY A 136 -3.16 -4.78 -15.06
C GLY A 136 -2.96 -5.76 -13.91
N ARG A 137 -3.42 -5.39 -12.70
CA ARG A 137 -3.08 -6.10 -11.46
C ARG A 137 -4.26 -6.22 -10.51
N ASN A 138 -4.11 -7.11 -9.54
CA ASN A 138 -5.02 -7.20 -8.40
C ASN A 138 -4.72 -6.10 -7.38
N MET A 139 -5.75 -5.35 -7.01
CA MET A 139 -5.71 -4.27 -6.02
C MET A 139 -6.74 -4.50 -4.92
N LEU A 140 -6.53 -3.87 -3.77
CA LEU A 140 -7.45 -3.90 -2.64
C LEU A 140 -8.43 -2.72 -2.73
N ILE A 141 -9.72 -2.98 -2.55
CA ILE A 141 -10.73 -1.93 -2.34
C ILE A 141 -10.60 -1.41 -0.91
N SER A 142 -10.05 -0.20 -0.76
CA SER A 142 -9.86 0.45 0.53
C SER A 142 -11.13 1.14 1.03
N ALA A 143 -11.85 1.83 0.15
CA ALA A 143 -13.07 2.55 0.47
C ALA A 143 -14.12 2.39 -0.65
N VAL A 144 -15.38 2.42 -0.24
CA VAL A 144 -16.55 2.32 -1.13
C VAL A 144 -17.53 3.40 -0.72
N THR A 145 -17.92 4.25 -1.67
CA THR A 145 -18.96 5.26 -1.49
C THR A 145 -20.07 4.98 -2.49
N TYR A 146 -21.27 4.70 -2.00
CA TYR A 146 -22.45 4.57 -2.83
C TYR A 146 -23.14 5.92 -2.94
N SER A 147 -23.49 6.32 -4.17
CA SER A 147 -24.29 7.51 -4.43
C SER A 147 -25.50 7.16 -5.28
N LEU A 148 -26.59 7.88 -5.04
CA LEU A 148 -27.80 7.88 -5.87
C LEU A 148 -28.07 9.32 -6.28
N SER A 149 -28.20 9.56 -7.57
CA SER A 149 -28.59 10.85 -8.14
C SER A 149 -29.57 10.65 -9.28
N ASP A 150 -29.97 11.74 -9.94
CA ASP A 150 -30.84 11.69 -11.13
C ASP A 150 -30.20 10.91 -12.29
N GLN A 151 -28.86 10.74 -12.27
CA GLN A 151 -28.11 9.92 -13.22
C GLN A 151 -28.10 8.42 -12.84
N GLY A 152 -28.78 8.05 -11.75
CA GLY A 152 -28.89 6.69 -11.23
C GLY A 152 -27.94 6.37 -10.08
N THR A 153 -27.71 5.08 -9.86
CA THR A 153 -26.84 4.57 -8.81
C THR A 153 -25.39 4.48 -9.29
N ILE A 154 -24.47 5.12 -8.58
CA ILE A 154 -23.03 5.09 -8.87
C ILE A 154 -22.30 4.58 -7.62
N THR A 155 -21.21 3.84 -7.83
CA THR A 155 -20.28 3.47 -6.77
C THR A 155 -18.91 4.07 -7.06
N THR A 156 -18.35 4.77 -6.08
CA THR A 156 -16.97 5.25 -6.11
C THR A 156 -16.11 4.32 -5.26
N LEU A 157 -15.10 3.73 -5.88
CA LEU A 157 -14.19 2.76 -5.28
C LEU A 157 -12.80 3.38 -5.22
N VAL A 158 -12.20 3.40 -4.03
CA VAL A 158 -10.78 3.74 -3.87
C VAL A 158 -10.01 2.43 -3.79
N VAL A 159 -9.18 2.18 -4.78
CA VAL A 159 -8.37 0.96 -4.90
C VAL A 159 -6.89 1.29 -4.77
N GLY A 160 -6.12 0.35 -4.24
CA GLY A 160 -4.67 0.48 -4.17
C GLY A 160 -3.97 -0.86 -3.99
N PRO A 161 -2.64 -0.90 -4.09
CA PRO A 161 -1.88 -2.12 -3.91
C PRO A 161 -2.05 -2.67 -2.49
N PRO A 162 -2.25 -4.00 -2.33
CA PRO A 162 -2.50 -4.61 -1.02
C PRO A 162 -1.31 -4.46 -0.06
N GLU A 163 -0.10 -4.31 -0.59
CA GLU A 163 1.13 -4.14 0.19
C GLU A 163 1.11 -2.87 1.05
N GLY A 164 0.44 -1.81 0.59
CA GLY A 164 0.32 -0.54 1.32
C GLY A 164 -0.75 -0.51 2.41
N PHE A 165 -1.38 -1.64 2.70
CA PHE A 165 -2.39 -1.77 3.77
C PHE A 165 -1.98 -2.78 4.84
N GLN A 166 -0.77 -3.32 4.78
CA GLN A 166 -0.31 -4.32 5.74
C GLN A 166 -0.05 -3.67 7.11
N ALA A 167 -0.59 -4.28 8.17
CA ALA A 167 -0.42 -3.79 9.53
C ALA A 167 1.01 -4.01 10.04
N GLU A 168 1.64 -5.11 9.60
CA GLU A 168 3.03 -5.39 9.87
C GLU A 168 3.88 -4.92 8.68
N PRO A 169 5.10 -4.42 8.90
CA PRO A 169 6.05 -4.23 7.83
C PRO A 169 6.19 -5.54 7.08
N ALA A 170 6.14 -5.49 5.75
CA ALA A 170 6.52 -6.63 4.94
C ALA A 170 7.93 -7.04 5.37
N ASP A 171 8.06 -8.25 5.91
CA ASP A 171 9.37 -8.84 6.15
C ASP A 171 10.06 -8.88 4.78
N PRO A 172 11.24 -8.27 4.58
CA PRO A 172 11.94 -8.35 3.30
C PRO A 172 12.25 -9.80 2.88
N ASN A 173 12.16 -10.76 3.82
CA ASN A 173 12.34 -12.19 3.59
C ASN A 173 11.03 -12.98 3.44
N LYS A 174 9.85 -12.38 3.65
CA LYS A 174 8.59 -13.11 3.64
C LYS A 174 8.05 -13.15 2.22
N ARG A 175 8.47 -14.20 1.51
CA ARG A 175 8.00 -14.59 0.17
C ARG A 175 6.49 -14.46 0.07
N SER A 176 6.02 -13.39 -0.56
CA SER A 176 4.64 -13.29 -0.98
C SER A 176 4.57 -13.81 -2.42
N LYS A 177 3.69 -14.79 -2.69
CA LYS A 177 3.43 -15.24 -4.07
C LYS A 177 2.63 -14.17 -4.82
N VAL A 178 3.18 -12.96 -4.92
CA VAL A 178 2.62 -11.92 -5.78
C VAL A 178 3.10 -12.26 -7.19
N GLN A 179 2.17 -12.65 -8.06
CA GLN A 179 2.48 -12.80 -9.48
C GLN A 179 3.06 -11.49 -9.98
N LEU A 180 4.25 -11.56 -10.58
CA LEU A 180 4.93 -10.44 -11.20
C LEU A 180 4.07 -9.93 -12.36
N ASN A 181 3.16 -9.01 -12.06
CA ASN A 181 2.37 -8.36 -13.10
C ASN A 181 3.30 -7.39 -13.84
N GLN A 182 3.46 -7.57 -15.14
CA GLN A 182 4.21 -6.66 -16.01
C GLN A 182 3.37 -5.40 -16.28
N ASP A 183 3.16 -4.59 -15.24
CA ASP A 183 2.44 -3.32 -15.35
C ASP A 183 3.42 -2.14 -15.23
N ALA A 184 2.95 -0.95 -15.65
CA ALA A 184 3.80 0.24 -15.73
C ALA A 184 4.30 0.75 -14.37
N TYR A 185 3.79 0.19 -13.26
CA TYR A 185 4.06 0.64 -11.89
C TYR A 185 4.67 -0.45 -11.02
N SER A 186 5.02 -1.62 -11.57
CA SER A 186 5.65 -2.68 -10.80
C SER A 186 6.99 -2.25 -10.19
N TRP A 187 7.68 -1.28 -10.78
CA TRP A 187 8.89 -0.68 -10.20
C TRP A 187 8.63 0.10 -8.89
N LEU A 188 7.40 0.56 -8.64
CA LEU A 188 7.02 1.31 -7.43
C LEU A 188 6.71 0.43 -6.23
N LEU A 189 6.48 -0.86 -6.44
CA LEU A 189 6.11 -1.79 -5.39
C LEU A 189 7.31 -2.66 -5.01
N PRO A 190 7.41 -3.13 -3.76
CA PRO A 190 8.53 -3.99 -3.37
C PRO A 190 8.48 -5.23 -4.25
N ILE A 191 9.46 -5.38 -5.14
CA ILE A 191 9.66 -6.62 -5.89
C ILE A 191 10.52 -7.48 -4.98
N ASP A 192 9.97 -8.61 -4.52
CA ASP A 192 10.80 -9.64 -3.88
C ASP A 192 11.79 -10.13 -4.97
N GLU A 193 13.09 -9.83 -4.83
CA GLU A 193 14.15 -9.94 -5.87
C GLU A 193 14.42 -11.37 -6.42
N GLU A 194 13.63 -12.39 -6.09
CA GLU A 194 13.89 -13.79 -6.52
C GLU A 194 13.07 -14.26 -7.75
N THR A 195 12.26 -13.43 -8.41
CA THR A 195 11.47 -13.88 -9.60
C THR A 195 12.26 -13.80 -10.92
N THR A 196 13.51 -13.35 -10.88
CA THR A 196 14.46 -13.42 -12.01
C THR A 196 15.61 -14.35 -11.66
N ALA A 197 15.35 -15.66 -11.67
CA ALA A 197 16.33 -16.73 -11.74
C ALA A 197 15.79 -17.85 -12.64
#